data_AF-A0A222SYE1-F1
#
_entry.id   AF-A0A222SYE1-F1
#
_cell.length_a   1.000
_cell.length_b   1.000
_cell.length_c   1.000
_cell.angle_alpha   90.00
_cell.angle_beta   90.00
_cell.angle_gamma   90.00
#
_symmetry.space_group_name_H-M   'P 1'
#
loop_
_entity.id
_entity.type
_entity.pdbx_description
1 polymer ?
#
loop_
_entity_poly.entity_id
_entity_poly.type
_entity_poly.pdbx_seq_one_letter_code
_entity_poly.pdbx_strand_id
1 'polypeptide(L)'
;MADVWGTLIGAGAVIAGTALTGGFTLLKGRQENADKERDRLEQRLARHREIRRDAYLDLLSKAEEVDDLQHQYLSADSASVDALREALSTASGMLHQSLKIVRMEGPAPVAQAAQRLTDSYSELTRRMGEGDLTFGELLNTRLETLRIQDQFLAAAARALDSAPEPR
;
A
#
# COMPACT_ATOMS: atom_id res chain seq x y z
N MET A 1 -58.39 -43.12 44.48
CA MET A 1 -57.92 -43.30 43.09
C MET A 1 -58.16 -42.01 42.31
N ALA A 2 -57.38 -40.95 42.55
CA ALA A 2 -57.59 -39.66 41.88
C ALA A 2 -56.30 -38.86 41.55
N ASP A 3 -55.10 -39.38 41.83
CA ASP A 3 -53.87 -38.56 41.78
C ASP A 3 -52.90 -38.89 40.63
N VAL A 4 -53.25 -39.77 39.70
CA VAL A 4 -52.30 -40.20 38.64
C VAL A 4 -52.44 -39.40 37.34
N TRP A 5 -53.56 -38.70 37.14
CA TRP A 5 -53.84 -38.01 35.87
C TRP A 5 -53.33 -36.56 35.81
N GLY A 6 -53.01 -35.92 36.94
CA GLY A 6 -52.50 -34.55 36.98
C GLY A 6 -51.02 -34.39 36.63
N THR A 7 -50.22 -35.44 36.83
CA THR A 7 -48.75 -35.37 36.74
C THR A 7 -48.21 -35.61 35.33
N LEU A 8 -48.99 -36.20 34.44
CA LEU A 8 -48.54 -36.54 33.08
C LEU A 8 -48.66 -35.37 32.07
N ILE A 9 -49.44 -34.34 32.39
CA ILE A 9 -49.66 -33.18 31.52
C ILE A 9 -48.61 -32.07 31.78
N GLY A 10 -47.94 -32.09 32.94
CA GLY A 10 -46.92 -31.10 33.29
C GLY A 10 -45.52 -31.33 32.72
N ALA A 11 -45.16 -32.56 32.36
CA ALA A 11 -43.79 -32.90 31.92
C ALA A 11 -43.56 -32.76 30.40
N GLY A 12 -44.61 -32.72 29.58
CA GLY A 12 -44.51 -32.66 28.11
C GLY A 12 -44.18 -31.27 27.56
N ALA A 13 -44.53 -30.20 28.28
CA ALA A 13 -44.35 -28.82 27.78
C ALA A 13 -42.93 -28.27 27.94
N VAL A 14 -42.12 -28.82 28.85
CA VAL A 14 -40.75 -28.32 29.14
C VAL A 14 -39.71 -28.87 28.15
N ILE A 15 -39.96 -30.03 27.54
CA ILE A 15 -39.03 -30.67 26.60
C ILE A 15 -39.15 -30.09 25.17
N ALA A 16 -40.31 -29.54 24.80
CA ALA A 16 -40.50 -28.92 23.49
C ALA A 16 -39.90 -27.50 23.39
N GLY A 17 -39.79 -26.75 24.50
CA GLY A 17 -39.24 -25.39 24.52
C GLY A 17 -37.70 -25.31 24.42
N THR A 18 -36.99 -26.31 24.95
CA THR A 18 -35.51 -26.33 24.95
C THR A 18 -34.92 -26.74 23.60
N ALA A 19 -35.58 -27.64 22.86
CA ALA A 19 -35.11 -28.08 21.54
C ALA A 19 -35.18 -26.96 20.48
N LEU A 20 -36.23 -26.12 20.50
CA LEU A 20 -36.37 -24.99 19.56
C LEU A 20 -35.37 -23.86 19.88
N THR A 21 -35.04 -23.66 21.16
CA THR A 21 -34.04 -22.66 21.56
C THR A 21 -32.61 -23.08 21.16
N GLY A 22 -32.29 -24.38 21.21
CA GLY A 22 -30.98 -24.93 20.78
C GLY A 22 -30.75 -24.92 19.25
N GLY A 23 -31.82 -25.05 18.45
CA GLY A 23 -31.74 -24.95 16.99
C GLY A 23 -31.46 -23.52 16.50
N PHE A 24 -32.06 -22.52 17.15
CA PHE A 24 -31.87 -21.10 16.82
C PHE A 24 -30.47 -20.59 17.17
N THR A 25 -29.86 -21.07 18.26
CA THR A 25 -28.48 -20.71 18.63
C THR A 25 -27.44 -21.29 17.67
N LEU A 26 -27.66 -22.48 17.11
CA LEU A 26 -26.78 -23.06 16.09
C LEU A 26 -26.88 -22.32 14.74
N LEU A 27 -28.08 -21.94 14.30
CA LEU A 27 -28.29 -21.14 13.08
C LEU A 27 -27.73 -19.72 13.23
N LYS A 28 -27.96 -19.08 14.38
CA LYS A 28 -27.40 -17.77 14.70
C LYS A 28 -25.87 -17.80 14.82
N GLY A 29 -25.31 -18.88 15.39
CA GLY A 29 -23.87 -19.08 15.47
C GLY A 29 -23.20 -19.19 14.10
N ARG A 30 -23.86 -19.79 13.09
CA ARG A 30 -23.33 -19.84 11.72
C ARG A 30 -23.33 -18.49 11.01
N GLN A 31 -24.37 -17.67 11.23
CA GLN A 31 -24.42 -16.30 10.71
C GLN A 31 -23.34 -15.43 11.35
N GLU A 32 -23.24 -15.43 12.68
CA GLU A 32 -22.20 -14.67 13.40
C GLU A 32 -20.78 -15.10 12.99
N ASN A 33 -20.56 -16.39 12.71
CA ASN A 33 -19.25 -16.85 12.27
C ASN A 33 -18.94 -16.40 10.83
N ALA A 34 -19.93 -16.40 9.94
CA ALA A 34 -19.77 -15.89 8.58
C ALA A 34 -19.51 -14.37 8.55
N ASP A 35 -20.19 -13.62 9.42
CA ASP A 35 -19.98 -12.17 9.55
C ASP A 35 -18.59 -11.86 10.16
N LYS A 36 -18.16 -12.61 11.19
CA LYS A 36 -16.79 -12.49 11.73
C LYS A 36 -15.71 -12.82 10.71
N GLU A 37 -15.95 -13.80 9.83
CA GLU A 37 -15.03 -14.15 8.75
C GLU A 37 -14.91 -13.00 7.75
N ARG A 38 -16.04 -12.39 7.37
CA ARG A 38 -16.10 -11.21 6.49
C ARG A 38 -15.39 -10.01 7.11
N ASP A 39 -15.67 -9.69 8.38
CA ASP A 39 -15.01 -8.60 9.08
C ASP A 39 -13.49 -8.77 9.14
N ARG A 40 -13.01 -9.99 9.39
CA ARG A 40 -11.56 -10.28 9.38
C ARG A 40 -10.94 -10.09 8.01
N LEU A 41 -11.64 -10.50 6.94
CA LEU A 41 -11.19 -10.27 5.57
C LEU A 41 -11.13 -8.78 5.28
N GLU A 42 -12.20 -8.04 5.54
CA GLU A 42 -12.27 -6.59 5.32
C GLU A 42 -11.18 -5.83 6.08
N GLN A 43 -10.92 -6.19 7.35
CA GLN A 43 -9.82 -5.62 8.13
C GLN A 43 -8.45 -5.90 7.51
N ARG A 44 -8.21 -7.13 7.03
CA ARG A 44 -6.95 -7.46 6.32
C ARG A 44 -6.81 -6.62 5.06
N LEU A 45 -7.88 -6.46 4.28
CA LEU A 45 -7.87 -5.66 3.05
C LEU A 45 -7.62 -4.18 3.35
N ALA A 46 -8.27 -3.64 4.38
CA ALA A 46 -8.05 -2.26 4.82
C ALA A 46 -6.59 -2.03 5.23
N ARG A 47 -6.03 -2.94 6.03
CA ARG A 47 -4.64 -2.88 6.47
C ARG A 47 -3.65 -2.96 5.32
N HIS A 48 -3.88 -3.85 4.34
CA HIS A 48 -3.03 -3.92 3.15
C HIS A 48 -3.10 -2.65 2.29
N ARG A 49 -4.27 -2.01 2.18
CA ARG A 49 -4.39 -0.72 1.48
C ARG A 49 -3.61 0.39 2.17
N GLU A 50 -3.66 0.45 3.50
CA GLU A 50 -2.89 1.40 4.30
C GLU A 50 -1.38 1.20 4.12
N ILE A 51 -0.88 -0.03 4.28
CA ILE A 51 0.55 -0.36 4.06
C ILE A 51 1.02 0.05 2.65
N ARG A 52 0.22 -0.23 1.61
CA ARG A 52 0.55 0.18 0.25
C ARG A 52 0.58 1.69 0.09
N ARG A 53 -0.40 2.40 0.65
CA ARG A 53 -0.45 3.86 0.61
C ARG A 53 0.79 4.46 1.26
N ASP A 54 1.17 3.97 2.43
CA ASP A 54 2.35 4.45 3.15
C ASP A 54 3.63 4.20 2.36
N ALA A 55 3.79 3.01 1.77
CA ALA A 55 4.91 2.70 0.90
C ALA A 55 4.99 3.60 -0.34
N TYR A 56 3.84 3.94 -0.95
CA TYR A 56 3.80 4.83 -2.11
C TYR A 56 4.14 6.27 -1.73
N LEU A 57 3.64 6.75 -0.59
CA LEU A 57 3.96 8.08 -0.07
C LEU A 57 5.43 8.21 0.31
N ASP A 58 6.01 7.19 0.93
CA ASP A 58 7.44 7.16 1.25
C ASP A 58 8.31 7.25 -0.01
N LEU A 59 8.00 6.48 -1.07
CA LEU A 59 8.70 6.58 -2.34
C LEU A 59 8.62 8.00 -2.94
N LEU A 60 7.44 8.62 -2.93
CA LEU A 60 7.25 9.97 -3.47
C LEU A 60 8.02 11.02 -2.67
N SER A 61 7.99 10.92 -1.34
CA SER A 61 8.76 11.81 -0.47
C SER A 61 10.26 11.69 -0.72
N LYS A 62 10.77 10.47 -0.95
CA LYS A 62 12.19 10.28 -1.31
C LYS A 62 12.53 10.73 -2.72
N ALA A 63 11.60 10.64 -3.65
CA ALA A 63 11.78 11.16 -5.01
C ALA A 63 11.86 12.71 -5.00
N GLU A 64 11.02 13.36 -4.21
CA GLU A 64 11.05 14.82 -3.99
C GLU A 64 12.36 15.26 -3.33
N GLU A 65 12.84 14.52 -2.31
CA GLU A 65 14.13 14.81 -1.67
C GLU A 65 15.31 14.74 -2.66
N VAL A 66 15.33 13.71 -3.52
CA VAL A 66 16.35 13.59 -4.59
C VAL A 66 16.24 14.76 -5.58
N ASP A 67 15.02 15.11 -5.97
CA ASP A 67 14.76 16.19 -6.90
C ASP A 67 15.23 17.56 -6.40
N ASP A 68 14.92 17.88 -5.14
CA ASP A 68 15.37 19.10 -4.49
C ASP A 68 16.90 19.18 -4.44
N LEU A 69 17.55 18.06 -4.13
CA LEU A 69 19.02 17.98 -4.13
C LEU A 69 19.61 18.11 -5.53
N GLN A 70 18.95 17.54 -6.56
CA GLN A 70 19.36 17.73 -7.96
C GLN A 70 19.26 19.20 -8.37
N HIS A 71 18.17 19.87 -7.99
CA HIS A 71 18.00 21.30 -8.26
C HIS A 71 19.09 22.14 -7.58
N GLN A 72 19.36 21.87 -6.30
CA GLN A 72 20.43 22.52 -5.55
C GLN A 72 21.78 22.29 -6.22
N TYR A 73 22.10 21.05 -6.59
CA TYR A 73 23.36 20.69 -7.27
C TYR A 73 23.59 21.46 -8.56
N LEU A 74 22.56 21.66 -9.38
CA LEU A 74 22.66 22.40 -10.63
C LEU A 74 22.88 23.91 -10.43
N SER A 75 22.43 24.45 -9.30
CA SER A 75 22.58 25.87 -8.93
C SER A 75 23.78 26.16 -8.03
N ALA A 76 24.54 25.11 -7.65
CA ALA A 76 25.57 25.18 -6.63
C ALA A 76 26.88 25.81 -7.13
N ASP A 77 27.50 26.62 -6.27
CA ASP A 77 28.89 27.05 -6.45
C ASP A 77 29.86 25.91 -6.12
N SER A 78 31.05 25.93 -6.72
CA SER A 78 32.05 24.86 -6.68
C SER A 78 32.41 24.37 -5.27
N ALA A 79 32.36 25.24 -4.26
CA ALA A 79 32.68 24.91 -2.87
C ALA A 79 31.63 24.01 -2.18
N SER A 80 30.41 23.93 -2.71
CA SER A 80 29.28 23.17 -2.14
C SER A 80 28.96 21.87 -2.87
N VAL A 81 29.58 21.64 -4.03
CA VAL A 81 29.31 20.51 -4.93
C VAL A 81 29.60 19.16 -4.27
N ASP A 82 30.67 19.04 -3.49
CA ASP A 82 31.04 17.77 -2.87
C ASP A 82 30.06 17.34 -1.76
N ALA A 83 29.62 18.29 -0.94
CA ALA A 83 28.62 18.03 0.09
C ALA A 83 27.26 17.65 -0.54
N LEU A 84 26.86 18.34 -1.61
CA LEU A 84 25.64 18.02 -2.34
C LEU A 84 25.73 16.67 -3.07
N ARG A 85 26.90 16.29 -3.57
CA ARG A 85 27.15 14.98 -4.17
C ARG A 85 26.93 13.86 -3.15
N GLU A 86 27.45 14.00 -1.93
CA GLU A 86 27.26 13.03 -0.85
C GLU A 86 25.79 12.94 -0.39
N ALA A 87 25.13 14.10 -0.23
CA ALA A 87 23.71 14.16 0.11
C ALA A 87 22.85 13.47 -0.97
N LEU A 88 23.12 13.74 -2.25
CA LEU A 88 22.41 13.16 -3.37
C LEU A 88 22.62 11.64 -3.47
N SER A 89 23.83 11.16 -3.20
CA SER A 89 24.13 9.72 -3.12
C SER A 89 23.31 9.05 -2.01
N THR A 90 23.29 9.65 -0.82
CA THR A 90 22.49 9.18 0.32
C THR A 90 21.00 9.13 -0.01
N ALA A 91 20.44 10.22 -0.53
CA ALA A 91 19.03 10.32 -0.89
C ALA A 91 18.65 9.32 -1.99
N SER A 92 19.52 9.12 -3.00
CA SER A 92 19.31 8.11 -4.04
C SER A 92 19.29 6.69 -3.47
N GLY A 93 20.16 6.41 -2.49
CA GLY A 93 20.15 5.15 -1.74
C GLY A 93 18.84 4.92 -0.99
N MET A 94 18.31 5.96 -0.34
CA MET A 94 17.01 5.90 0.36
C MET A 94 15.85 5.69 -0.62
N LEU A 95 15.83 6.41 -1.75
CA LEU A 95 14.83 6.21 -2.81
C LEU A 95 14.82 4.76 -3.31
N HIS A 96 15.99 4.16 -3.50
CA HIS A 96 16.10 2.76 -3.92
C HIS A 96 15.62 1.79 -2.82
N GLN A 97 15.77 2.13 -1.54
CA GLN A 97 15.21 1.35 -0.45
C GLN A 97 13.67 1.41 -0.45
N SER A 98 13.08 2.59 -0.61
CA SER A 98 11.62 2.74 -0.71
C SER A 98 11.04 1.98 -1.91
N LEU A 99 11.75 1.96 -3.04
CA LEU A 99 11.39 1.15 -4.21
C LEU A 99 11.27 -0.34 -3.86
N LYS A 100 12.17 -0.89 -3.03
CA LYS A 100 12.09 -2.30 -2.62
C LYS A 100 10.80 -2.58 -1.85
N ILE A 101 10.39 -1.67 -0.97
CA ILE A 101 9.13 -1.78 -0.22
C ILE A 101 7.94 -1.78 -1.18
N VAL A 102 7.90 -0.82 -2.12
CA VAL A 102 6.85 -0.75 -3.14
C VAL A 102 6.78 -2.02 -4.00
N ARG A 103 7.93 -2.65 -4.32
CA ARG A 103 7.97 -3.92 -5.07
C ARG A 103 7.46 -5.11 -4.26
N MET A 104 7.61 -5.09 -2.94
CA MET A 104 7.12 -6.17 -2.06
C MET A 104 5.61 -6.06 -1.82
N GLU A 105 5.10 -4.83 -1.63
CA GLU A 105 3.72 -4.59 -1.22
C GLU A 105 2.78 -4.26 -2.39
N GLY A 106 3.31 -3.64 -3.45
CA GLY A 106 2.54 -3.13 -4.58
C GLY A 106 2.24 -4.19 -5.65
N PRO A 107 1.16 -4.01 -6.42
CA PRO A 107 0.92 -4.83 -7.60
C PRO A 107 1.94 -4.52 -8.70
N ALA A 108 2.17 -5.48 -9.60
CA ALA A 108 3.22 -5.40 -10.62
C ALA A 108 3.21 -4.10 -11.44
N PRO A 109 2.06 -3.53 -11.88
CA PRO A 109 2.06 -2.28 -12.64
C PRO A 109 2.60 -1.08 -11.84
N VAL A 110 2.31 -1.01 -10.53
CA VAL A 110 2.81 0.05 -9.65
C VAL A 110 4.30 -0.12 -9.41
N ALA A 111 4.74 -1.36 -9.14
CA ALA A 111 6.15 -1.69 -8.97
C ALA A 111 6.99 -1.33 -10.22
N GLN A 112 6.47 -1.58 -11.42
CA GLN A 112 7.13 -1.20 -12.68
C GLN A 112 7.17 0.32 -12.90
N ALA A 113 6.11 1.04 -12.54
CA ALA A 113 6.10 2.50 -12.63
C ALA A 113 7.08 3.13 -11.62
N ALA A 114 7.13 2.61 -10.39
CA ALA A 114 8.08 3.01 -9.36
C ALA A 114 9.53 2.78 -9.79
N GLN A 115 9.82 1.61 -10.38
CA GLN A 115 11.15 1.29 -10.90
C GLN A 115 11.58 2.32 -11.95
N ARG A 116 10.72 2.60 -12.93
CA ARG A 116 11.01 3.60 -13.97
C ARG A 116 11.25 4.99 -13.39
N LEU A 117 10.52 5.36 -12.34
CA LEU A 117 10.72 6.65 -11.66
C LEU A 117 12.12 6.70 -11.01
N THR A 118 12.47 5.68 -10.22
CA THR A 118 13.79 5.58 -9.58
C THR A 118 14.93 5.53 -10.59
N ASP A 119 14.76 4.81 -11.70
CA ASP A 119 15.76 4.73 -12.76
C ASP A 119 15.97 6.10 -13.43
N SER A 120 14.89 6.86 -13.67
CA SER A 120 14.96 8.22 -14.23
C SER A 120 15.76 9.17 -13.34
N TYR A 121 15.51 9.15 -12.03
CA TYR A 121 16.27 9.94 -11.06
C TYR A 121 17.74 9.51 -10.98
N SER A 122 17.99 8.21 -10.97
CA SER A 122 19.35 7.66 -10.90
C SER A 122 20.18 8.04 -12.12
N GLU A 123 19.56 7.98 -13.31
CA GLU A 123 20.20 8.36 -14.56
C GLU A 123 20.51 9.86 -14.59
N LEU A 124 19.59 10.72 -14.16
CA LEU A 124 19.85 12.15 -14.05
C LEU A 124 20.99 12.45 -13.08
N THR A 125 20.98 11.84 -11.89
CA THR A 125 22.06 11.96 -10.90
C THR A 125 23.42 11.52 -11.48
N ARG A 126 23.46 10.40 -12.20
CA ARG A 126 24.67 9.90 -12.86
C ARG A 126 25.21 10.91 -13.87
N ARG A 127 24.34 11.41 -14.76
CA ARG A 127 24.72 12.39 -15.79
C ARG A 127 25.19 13.72 -15.21
N MET A 128 24.58 14.19 -14.12
CA MET A 128 25.06 15.38 -13.40
C MET A 128 26.46 15.18 -12.83
N GLY A 129 26.74 14.00 -12.27
CA GLY A 129 28.06 13.66 -11.74
C GLY A 129 29.17 13.59 -12.80
N GLU A 130 28.80 13.27 -14.05
CA GLU A 130 29.69 13.24 -15.22
C GLU A 130 29.91 14.64 -15.83
N GLY A 131 29.08 15.63 -15.49
CA GLY A 131 29.14 16.98 -16.05
C GLY A 131 28.67 17.10 -17.50
N ASP A 132 27.98 16.08 -18.01
CA ASP A 132 27.69 15.89 -19.44
C ASP A 132 26.22 16.19 -19.79
N LEU A 133 25.75 17.36 -19.35
CA LEU A 133 24.36 17.77 -19.49
C LEU A 133 24.24 19.18 -20.07
N THR A 134 23.65 19.26 -21.26
CA THR A 134 23.15 20.53 -21.78
C THR A 134 21.83 20.91 -21.10
N PHE A 135 21.51 22.21 -21.09
CA PHE A 135 20.23 22.69 -20.54
C PHE A 135 19.00 22.05 -21.22
N GLY A 136 19.07 21.82 -22.53
CA GLY A 136 17.98 21.16 -23.27
C GLY A 136 17.78 19.70 -22.86
N GLU A 137 18.86 18.97 -22.59
CA GLU A 137 18.79 17.60 -22.08
C GLU A 137 18.25 17.54 -20.66
N LEU A 138 18.68 18.47 -19.80
CA LEU A 138 18.14 18.60 -18.44
C LEU A 138 16.62 18.80 -18.45
N LEU A 139 16.13 19.73 -19.27
CA LEU A 139 14.69 19.97 -19.39
C LEU A 139 13.94 18.75 -19.93
N ASN A 140 14.47 18.09 -20.95
CA ASN A 140 13.85 16.88 -21.51
C ASN A 140 13.80 15.74 -20.49
N THR A 141 14.91 15.48 -19.78
CA THR A 141 14.96 14.47 -18.73
C THR A 141 13.99 14.81 -17.60
N ARG A 142 13.89 16.08 -17.23
CA ARG A 142 12.95 16.54 -16.19
C ARG A 142 11.49 16.33 -16.59
N LEU A 143 11.12 16.70 -17.81
CA LEU A 143 9.77 16.49 -18.34
C LEU A 143 9.42 15.00 -18.40
N GLU A 144 10.37 14.15 -18.79
CA GLU A 144 10.16 12.70 -18.78
C GLU A 144 10.00 12.14 -17.36
N THR A 145 10.78 12.61 -16.39
CA THR A 145 10.62 12.23 -14.98
C THR A 145 9.23 12.59 -14.45
N LEU A 146 8.72 13.80 -14.75
CA LEU A 146 7.36 14.20 -14.37
C LEU A 146 6.30 13.30 -15.03
N ARG A 147 6.47 12.98 -16.32
CA ARG A 147 5.56 12.07 -17.03
C ARG A 147 5.56 10.67 -16.42
N ILE A 148 6.71 10.18 -15.96
CA ILE A 148 6.83 8.89 -15.27
C ILE A 148 6.19 8.95 -13.88
N GLN A 149 6.36 10.05 -13.15
CA GLN A 149 5.71 10.29 -11.87
C GLN A 149 4.19 10.26 -12.00
N ASP A 150 3.62 10.92 -13.01
CA ASP A 150 2.18 10.87 -13.30
C ASP A 150 1.69 9.45 -13.59
N GLN A 151 2.47 8.66 -14.34
CA GLN A 151 2.15 7.25 -14.60
C GLN A 151 2.17 6.42 -13.32
N PHE A 152 3.13 6.69 -12.43
CA PHE A 152 3.18 6.05 -11.10
C PHE A 152 1.96 6.41 -10.27
N LEU A 153 1.60 7.70 -10.17
CA LEU A 153 0.42 8.17 -9.45
C LEU A 153 -0.87 7.55 -10.00
N ALA A 154 -1.03 7.49 -11.33
CA ALA A 154 -2.18 6.86 -11.96
C ALA A 154 -2.24 5.34 -11.70
N ALA A 155 -1.09 4.66 -11.68
CA ALA A 155 -1.03 3.24 -11.32
C ALA A 155 -1.37 3.03 -9.84
N ALA A 156 -0.83 3.86 -8.94
CA ALA A 156 -1.06 3.80 -7.51
C ALA A 156 -2.53 4.05 -7.16
N ALA A 157 -3.16 5.08 -7.75
CA ALA A 157 -4.58 5.37 -7.58
C ALA A 157 -5.45 4.17 -7.97
N ARG A 158 -5.22 3.61 -9.17
CA ARG A 158 -5.94 2.39 -9.63
C ARG A 158 -5.75 1.21 -8.69
N ALA A 159 -4.55 1.01 -8.15
CA ALA A 159 -4.23 -0.08 -7.23
C ALA A 159 -4.89 0.05 -5.85
N LEU A 160 -5.09 1.30 -5.39
CA LEU A 160 -5.76 1.60 -4.13
C LEU A 160 -7.28 1.46 -4.26
N ASP A 161 -7.83 1.82 -5.43
CA ASP A 161 -9.26 1.69 -5.74
C ASP A 161 -9.67 0.26 -6.11
N SER A 162 -8.77 -0.53 -6.70
CA SER A 162 -9.04 -1.93 -7.04
C SER A 162 -9.14 -2.79 -5.78
N ALA A 163 -10.20 -3.60 -5.70
CA ALA A 163 -10.25 -4.73 -4.77
C ALA A 163 -9.05 -5.66 -5.05
N PRO A 164 -8.41 -6.24 -4.02
CA PRO A 164 -7.24 -7.08 -4.23
C PRO A 164 -7.58 -8.28 -5.09
N GLU A 165 -6.81 -8.48 -6.16
CA GLU A 165 -6.91 -9.70 -6.95
C GLU A 165 -6.55 -10.91 -6.08
N PRO A 166 -7.33 -12.01 -6.12
CA PRO A 166 -6.96 -13.23 -5.44
C PRO A 166 -5.63 -13.73 -6.03
N ARG A 167 -4.63 -13.88 -5.15
CA ARG A 167 -3.32 -14.47 -5.49
C ARG A 167 -3.44 -15.96 -5.77
#